data_AF-A0A7S0AUZ5-F1
#
_entry.id   AF-A0A7S0AUZ5-F1
#
_cell.length_a   1.000
_cell.length_b   1.000
_cell.length_c   1.000
_cell.angle_alpha   90.00
_cell.angle_beta   90.00
_cell.angle_gamma   90.00
#
_symmetry.space_group_name_H-M   'P 1'
#
loop_
_entity.id
_entity.type
_entity.pdbx_description
1 polymer ?
#
loop_
_entity_poly.entity_id
_entity_poly.type
_entity_poly.pdbx_seq_one_letter_code
_entity_poly.pdbx_strand_id
1 'polypeptide(L)'
;MDTQRMLSVMETPQEFDKSVREELMHLQENGLVRRLYDFSGDNIPEEIVPPKLSPAQEEAIFTKVEPQRPRYIKRGMYAVQLISWAREYSIPDNLLVLNSDDFHFGGEKETFHKVLRHVGLPYHDKQDFDVVHKRSYSFDMLNSTKELLEKFYEPYNARLAGILGQEWEGVWRYVKPADVTK
;
A
#
# COMPACT_ATOMS: atom_id res chain seq x y z
N MET A 1 12.73 -1.70 13.46
CA MET A 1 11.71 -2.52 14.13
C MET A 1 10.71 -2.97 13.09
N ASP A 2 10.53 -4.27 12.95
CA ASP A 2 9.85 -4.93 11.83
C ASP A 2 8.33 -4.82 11.99
N THR A 3 7.59 -4.41 10.95
CA THR A 3 6.11 -4.27 11.01
C THR A 3 5.45 -5.60 11.37
N GLN A 4 6.09 -6.69 10.97
CA GLN A 4 5.65 -8.04 11.29
C GLN A 4 5.73 -8.37 12.78
N ARG A 5 6.74 -7.86 13.51
CA ARG A 5 6.85 -8.07 14.96
C ARG A 5 5.80 -7.28 15.74
N MET A 6 5.20 -6.26 15.13
CA MET A 6 4.06 -5.53 15.72
C MET A 6 2.72 -6.17 15.36
N LEU A 7 2.54 -6.62 14.11
CA LEU A 7 1.34 -7.37 13.71
C LEU A 7 1.26 -8.75 14.39
N SER A 8 2.39 -9.38 14.72
CA SER A 8 2.42 -10.61 15.52
C SER A 8 2.17 -10.40 17.01
N VAL A 9 2.06 -9.15 17.47
CA VAL A 9 1.71 -8.79 18.85
C VAL A 9 0.23 -8.41 18.97
N MET A 10 -0.44 -8.15 17.85
CA MET A 10 -1.89 -7.96 17.83
C MET A 10 -2.55 -9.33 17.82
N GLU A 11 -3.33 -9.61 18.85
CA GLU A 11 -4.00 -10.90 19.04
C GLU A 11 -5.44 -10.87 18.54
N THR A 12 -6.00 -9.67 18.27
CA THR A 12 -7.41 -9.49 17.88
C THR A 12 -7.63 -8.47 16.75
N PRO A 13 -8.74 -8.60 15.98
CA PRO A 13 -9.17 -7.59 15.01
C PRO A 13 -9.36 -6.19 15.61
N GLN A 14 -9.80 -6.11 16.88
CA GLN A 14 -10.04 -4.84 17.59
C GLN A 14 -8.73 -4.12 17.92
N GLU A 15 -7.69 -4.86 18.32
CA GLU A 15 -6.36 -4.28 18.54
C GLU A 15 -5.76 -3.76 17.23
N PHE A 16 -5.98 -4.48 16.13
CA PHE A 16 -5.58 -4.02 14.81
C PHE A 16 -6.31 -2.73 14.38
N ASP A 17 -7.64 -2.67 14.53
CA ASP A 17 -8.43 -1.47 14.24
C ASP A 17 -7.96 -0.28 15.07
N LYS A 18 -7.78 -0.48 16.39
CA LYS A 18 -7.26 0.55 17.29
C LYS A 18 -5.91 1.08 16.80
N SER A 19 -4.99 0.19 16.44
CA SER A 19 -3.69 0.58 15.94
C SER A 19 -3.76 1.31 14.59
N VAL A 20 -4.69 0.94 13.69
CA VAL A 20 -4.93 1.66 12.42
C VAL A 20 -5.34 3.10 12.72
N ARG A 21 -6.30 3.29 13.62
CA ARG A 21 -6.82 4.61 14.00
C ARG A 21 -5.76 5.46 14.68
N GLU A 22 -4.98 4.86 15.58
CA GLU A 22 -3.84 5.54 16.22
C GLU A 22 -2.81 6.02 15.20
N GLU A 23 -2.50 5.22 14.17
CA GLU A 23 -1.60 5.63 13.09
C GLU A 23 -2.21 6.76 12.25
N LEU A 24 -3.50 6.71 11.91
CA LEU A 24 -4.19 7.79 11.19
C LEU A 24 -4.18 9.10 11.97
N MET A 25 -4.49 9.07 13.27
CA MET A 25 -4.42 10.24 14.15
C MET A 25 -3.01 10.82 14.22
N HIS A 26 -1.99 9.97 14.30
CA HIS A 26 -0.60 10.39 14.23
C HIS A 26 -0.26 11.08 12.90
N LEU A 27 -0.74 10.54 11.77
CA LEU A 27 -0.56 11.21 10.48
C LEU A 27 -1.28 12.58 10.41
N GLN A 28 -2.33 12.80 11.21
CA GLN A 28 -2.95 14.13 11.37
C GLN A 28 -2.09 15.11 12.16
N GLU A 29 -1.43 14.64 13.22
CA GLU A 29 -0.49 15.44 14.01
C GLU A 29 0.65 15.96 13.12
N ASN A 30 1.12 15.10 12.21
CA ASN A 30 2.24 15.33 11.31
C ASN A 30 1.87 16.15 10.08
N GLY A 31 0.57 16.27 9.78
CA GLY A 31 0.04 17.03 8.65
C GLY A 31 -0.11 16.24 7.34
N LEU A 32 0.16 14.92 7.34
CA LEU A 32 -0.11 14.04 6.18
C LEU A 32 -1.59 13.67 6.05
N VAL A 33 -2.38 13.89 7.09
CA VAL A 33 -3.84 13.75 7.08
C VAL A 33 -4.47 15.02 7.64
N ARG A 34 -5.64 15.41 7.11
CA ARG A 34 -6.32 16.63 7.58
C ARG A 34 -6.86 16.41 9.00
N ARG A 35 -6.71 17.43 9.85
CA ARG A 35 -7.19 17.43 11.26
C ARG A 35 -8.72 17.46 11.42
N LEU A 36 -9.46 17.61 10.32
CA LEU A 36 -10.92 17.70 10.35
C LEU A 36 -11.60 16.33 10.51
N TYR A 37 -10.88 15.25 10.23
CA TYR A 37 -11.42 13.90 10.34
C TYR A 37 -11.36 13.43 11.78
N ASP A 38 -12.44 12.85 12.27
CA ASP A 38 -12.46 12.16 13.56
C ASP A 38 -12.22 10.67 13.32
N PHE A 39 -11.03 10.20 13.68
CA PHE A 39 -10.69 8.77 13.70
C PHE A 39 -10.80 8.16 15.10
N SER A 40 -11.23 8.94 16.10
CA SER A 40 -11.54 8.40 17.42
C SER A 40 -12.83 7.59 17.37
N GLY A 41 -12.89 6.49 18.12
CA GLY A 41 -14.03 5.57 18.09
C GLY A 41 -14.23 4.92 16.72
N ASP A 42 -15.49 4.74 16.31
CA ASP A 42 -15.87 3.95 15.13
C ASP A 42 -16.21 4.79 13.89
N ASN A 43 -16.02 6.11 13.94
CA ASN A 43 -16.38 6.99 12.83
C ASN A 43 -15.56 6.69 11.57
N ILE A 44 -16.23 6.76 10.42
CA ILE A 44 -15.66 6.59 9.08
C ILE A 44 -16.12 7.78 8.23
N PRO A 45 -15.21 8.68 7.81
CA PRO A 45 -15.58 9.78 6.93
C PRO A 45 -16.18 9.27 5.62
N GLU A 46 -17.19 9.95 5.07
CA GLU A 46 -17.75 9.57 3.76
C GLU A 46 -16.70 9.66 2.65
N GLU A 47 -15.88 10.70 2.69
CA GLU A 47 -14.79 10.98 1.76
C GLU A 47 -13.55 11.47 2.51
N ILE A 48 -12.37 11.00 2.10
CA ILE A 48 -11.08 11.48 2.61
C ILE A 48 -10.38 12.26 1.51
N VAL A 49 -10.04 13.51 1.81
CA VAL A 49 -9.33 14.41 0.92
C VAL A 49 -7.94 14.66 1.50
N PRO A 50 -6.86 14.34 0.77
CA PRO A 50 -5.50 14.59 1.23
C PRO A 50 -5.25 16.08 1.55
N PRO A 51 -4.31 16.39 2.46
CA PRO A 51 -3.90 17.77 2.70
C PRO A 51 -3.31 18.38 1.41
N LYS A 52 -3.45 19.69 1.24
CA LYS A 52 -2.83 20.41 0.13
C LYS A 52 -1.37 20.70 0.48
N LEU A 53 -0.49 19.77 0.16
CA LEU A 53 0.96 19.86 0.37
C LEU A 53 1.67 19.85 -0.97
N SER A 54 2.76 20.61 -1.09
CA SER A 54 3.69 20.43 -2.21
C SER A 54 4.42 19.09 -2.06
N PRO A 55 4.89 18.48 -3.18
CA PRO A 55 5.67 17.25 -3.12
C PRO A 55 6.87 17.31 -2.17
N ALA A 56 7.54 18.47 -2.06
CA ALA A 56 8.65 18.66 -1.12
C ALA A 56 8.21 18.68 0.35
N GLN A 57 7.05 19.27 0.65
CA GLN A 57 6.49 19.25 2.00
C GLN A 57 6.05 17.84 2.41
N GLU A 58 5.37 17.11 1.52
CA GLU A 58 4.97 15.71 1.79
C GLU A 58 6.18 14.85 2.07
N GLU A 59 7.22 14.94 1.24
CA GLU A 59 8.47 14.20 1.40
C GLU A 59 9.18 14.52 2.71
N ALA A 60 9.29 15.80 3.08
CA ALA A 60 9.91 16.22 4.33
C ALA A 60 9.19 15.64 5.56
N ILE A 61 7.86 15.56 5.54
CA ILE A 61 7.07 14.94 6.61
C ILE A 61 7.21 13.41 6.55
N PHE A 62 7.15 12.83 5.35
CA PHE A 62 7.15 11.39 5.14
C PHE A 62 8.48 10.74 5.56
N THR A 63 9.60 11.37 5.23
CA THR A 63 10.96 10.85 5.52
C THR A 63 11.37 11.01 6.98
N LYS A 64 10.62 11.79 7.78
CA LYS A 64 10.89 11.96 9.21
C LYS A 64 10.88 10.61 9.94
N VAL A 65 11.99 10.31 10.60
CA VAL A 65 12.15 9.10 11.41
C VAL A 65 11.34 9.24 12.67
N GLU A 66 10.43 8.29 12.88
CA GLU A 66 9.54 8.24 14.03
C GLU A 66 9.83 6.95 14.81
N PRO A 67 10.40 7.06 16.03
CA PRO A 67 10.66 5.89 16.85
C PRO A 67 9.35 5.34 17.45
N GLN A 68 9.27 4.01 17.61
CA GLN A 68 8.29 3.30 18.45
C GLN A 68 6.81 3.26 18.01
N ARG A 69 6.46 3.41 16.72
CA ARG A 69 5.08 3.20 16.24
C ARG A 69 4.98 2.24 15.05
N PRO A 70 3.85 1.52 14.91
CA PRO A 70 3.52 0.84 13.66
C PRO A 70 3.46 1.88 12.54
N ARG A 71 3.88 1.48 11.34
CA ARG A 71 3.94 2.37 10.16
C ARG A 71 3.27 1.73 8.95
N TYR A 72 2.28 0.88 9.16
CA TYR A 72 1.71 0.12 8.04
C TYR A 72 0.78 0.99 7.19
N ILE A 73 0.13 2.01 7.75
CA ILE A 73 -0.63 2.99 6.98
C ILE A 73 0.31 3.88 6.16
N LYS A 74 1.31 4.47 6.80
CA LYS A 74 2.32 5.31 6.17
C LYS A 74 3.03 4.56 5.04
N ARG A 75 3.38 3.28 5.26
CA ARG A 75 4.02 2.42 4.22
C ARG A 75 3.12 2.13 3.02
N GLY A 76 1.80 2.11 3.20
CA GLY A 76 0.85 1.92 2.09
C GLY A 76 0.64 3.18 1.23
N MET A 77 1.16 4.34 1.64
CA MET A 77 1.07 5.59 0.86
C MET A 77 2.07 5.59 -0.31
N TYR A 78 1.89 4.69 -1.28
CA TYR A 78 2.84 4.48 -2.36
C TYR A 78 3.01 5.70 -3.27
N ALA A 79 1.95 6.47 -3.53
CA ALA A 79 2.06 7.71 -4.32
C ALA A 79 3.02 8.73 -3.70
N VAL A 80 3.02 8.85 -2.36
CA VAL A 80 3.91 9.78 -1.63
C VAL A 80 5.34 9.29 -1.64
N GLN A 81 5.56 7.97 -1.59
CA GLN A 81 6.89 7.39 -1.69
C GLN A 81 7.45 7.51 -3.11
N LEU A 82 6.66 7.12 -4.11
CA LEU A 82 7.09 7.01 -5.49
C LEU A 82 7.41 8.36 -6.11
N ILE A 83 6.72 9.44 -5.70
CA ILE A 83 6.99 10.77 -6.27
C ILE A 83 8.42 11.26 -5.99
N SER A 84 9.04 10.86 -4.88
CA SER A 84 10.44 11.19 -4.60
C SER A 84 11.37 10.47 -5.58
N TRP A 85 11.12 9.18 -5.81
CA TRP A 85 11.91 8.38 -6.75
C TRP A 85 11.73 8.84 -8.20
N ALA A 86 10.50 9.16 -8.59
CA ALA A 86 10.15 9.60 -9.95
C ALA A 86 10.76 10.96 -10.35
N ARG A 87 11.33 11.73 -9.40
CA ARG A 87 12.11 12.94 -9.72
C ARG A 87 13.49 12.62 -10.27
N GLU A 88 14.08 11.53 -9.81
CA GLU A 88 15.46 11.15 -10.12
C GLU A 88 15.54 10.02 -11.16
N TYR A 89 14.49 9.22 -11.28
CA TYR A 89 14.45 8.02 -12.10
C TYR A 89 13.18 7.97 -12.94
N SER A 90 13.31 7.63 -14.23
CA SER A 90 12.14 7.46 -15.10
C SER A 90 11.42 6.12 -14.85
N ILE A 91 10.10 6.15 -15.00
CA ILE A 91 9.24 4.96 -15.00
C ILE A 91 8.75 4.76 -16.45
N PRO A 92 8.87 3.57 -17.06
CA PRO A 92 9.38 2.32 -16.49
C PRO A 92 10.87 2.04 -16.74
N ASP A 93 11.66 2.97 -17.32
CA ASP A 93 13.02 2.63 -17.79
C ASP A 93 14.03 2.40 -16.65
N ASN A 94 13.95 3.19 -15.57
CA ASN A 94 14.84 3.04 -14.41
C ASN A 94 14.14 2.38 -13.21
N LEU A 95 12.81 2.47 -13.13
CA LEU A 95 12.00 1.91 -12.06
C LEU A 95 10.86 1.07 -12.62
N LEU A 96 10.89 -0.22 -12.32
CA LEU A 96 9.79 -1.14 -12.59
C LEU A 96 8.88 -1.25 -11.37
N VAL A 97 7.59 -0.95 -11.54
CA VAL A 97 6.54 -1.20 -10.55
C VAL A 97 5.77 -2.44 -10.98
N LEU A 98 5.57 -3.37 -10.06
CA LEU A 98 4.89 -4.65 -10.29
C LEU A 98 3.63 -4.71 -9.45
N ASN A 99 2.54 -5.19 -10.05
CA ASN A 99 1.37 -5.60 -9.29
C ASN A 99 1.67 -6.98 -8.69
N SER A 100 1.55 -7.13 -7.37
CA SER A 100 1.75 -8.42 -6.72
C SER A 100 0.76 -9.47 -7.20
N ASP A 101 -0.44 -9.05 -7.62
CA ASP A 101 -1.48 -9.96 -8.10
C ASP A 101 -1.11 -10.60 -9.44
N ASP A 102 -0.20 -9.98 -10.22
CA ASP A 102 0.36 -10.58 -11.45
C ASP A 102 1.25 -11.80 -11.13
N PHE A 103 1.68 -12.00 -9.87
CA PHE A 103 2.37 -13.22 -9.42
C PHE A 103 1.41 -14.30 -8.94
N HIS A 104 0.11 -14.13 -9.12
CA HIS A 104 -0.89 -15.13 -8.76
C HIS A 104 -1.51 -15.76 -10.01
N PHE A 105 -2.19 -16.90 -9.82
CA PHE A 105 -2.99 -17.57 -10.85
C PHE A 105 -2.24 -17.92 -12.16
N GLY A 106 -0.94 -18.23 -12.09
CA GLY A 106 -0.15 -18.64 -13.26
C GLY A 106 0.59 -17.49 -13.97
N GLY A 107 0.56 -16.26 -13.42
CA GLY A 107 1.27 -15.10 -13.95
C GLY A 107 2.75 -15.00 -13.54
N GLU A 108 3.24 -15.89 -12.68
CA GLU A 108 4.59 -15.82 -12.07
C GLU A 108 5.70 -15.77 -13.14
N LYS A 109 5.56 -16.59 -14.19
CA LYS A 109 6.52 -16.68 -15.28
C LYS A 109 6.58 -15.38 -16.09
N GLU A 110 5.44 -14.85 -16.48
CA GLU A 110 5.36 -13.60 -17.25
C GLU A 110 5.90 -12.43 -16.43
N THR A 111 5.54 -12.35 -15.15
CA THR A 111 6.00 -11.29 -14.25
C THR A 111 7.50 -11.38 -13.99
N PHE A 112 8.05 -12.58 -13.85
CA PHE A 112 9.50 -12.79 -13.81
C PHE A 112 10.19 -12.34 -15.10
N HIS A 113 9.58 -12.59 -16.26
CA HIS A 113 10.13 -12.14 -17.54
C HIS A 113 10.08 -10.62 -17.71
N LYS A 114 9.05 -9.95 -17.19
CA LYS A 114 9.02 -8.47 -17.10
C LYS A 114 10.24 -7.96 -16.32
N VAL A 115 10.57 -8.60 -15.19
CA VAL A 115 11.76 -8.26 -14.39
C VAL A 115 13.04 -8.47 -15.19
N LEU A 116 13.26 -9.65 -15.78
CA LEU A 116 14.46 -9.95 -16.57
C LEU A 116 14.68 -8.94 -17.69
N ARG A 117 13.61 -8.60 -18.42
CA ARG A 117 13.64 -7.62 -19.50
C ARG A 117 14.05 -6.23 -19.00
N HIS A 118 13.48 -5.78 -17.89
CA HIS A 118 13.77 -4.47 -17.32
C HIS A 118 15.25 -4.36 -16.87
N VAL A 119 15.81 -5.42 -16.28
CA VAL A 119 17.23 -5.42 -15.86
C VAL A 119 18.21 -5.79 -17.00
N GLY A 120 17.71 -6.00 -18.22
CA GLY A 120 18.54 -6.33 -19.39
C GLY A 120 19.16 -7.73 -19.34
N LEU A 121 18.59 -8.66 -18.58
CA LEU A 121 19.04 -10.05 -18.51
C LEU A 121 18.42 -10.90 -19.62
N PRO A 122 19.14 -11.93 -20.11
CA PRO A 122 18.60 -12.85 -21.10
C PRO A 122 17.41 -13.61 -20.53
N TYR A 123 16.55 -14.11 -21.43
CA TYR A 123 15.46 -14.99 -21.08
C TYR A 123 15.96 -16.20 -20.26
N HIS A 124 15.30 -16.46 -19.14
CA HIS A 124 15.52 -17.64 -18.32
C HIS A 124 14.18 -18.25 -17.92
N ASP A 125 14.06 -19.56 -18.08
CA ASP A 125 12.88 -20.30 -17.66
C ASP A 125 13.12 -20.86 -16.26
N LYS A 126 12.72 -20.09 -15.24
CA LYS A 126 12.76 -20.59 -13.87
C LYS A 126 11.68 -21.66 -13.73
N GLN A 127 12.07 -22.86 -13.30
CA GLN A 127 11.16 -24.00 -13.23
C GLN A 127 10.33 -24.05 -11.94
N ASP A 128 10.66 -23.24 -10.93
CA ASP A 128 10.03 -23.30 -9.61
C ASP A 128 9.70 -21.90 -9.06
N PHE A 129 8.41 -21.65 -8.84
CA PHE A 129 7.84 -20.46 -8.23
C PHE A 129 7.12 -20.76 -6.91
N ASP A 130 7.48 -21.86 -6.25
CA ASP A 130 6.86 -22.29 -5.00
C ASP A 130 6.86 -21.16 -3.96
N VAL A 131 5.72 -21.02 -3.29
CA VAL A 131 5.50 -19.99 -2.28
C VAL A 131 6.20 -20.41 -0.98
N VAL A 132 7.43 -19.96 -0.80
CA VAL A 132 8.26 -20.31 0.37
C VAL A 132 7.77 -19.67 1.69
N HIS A 133 6.99 -18.59 1.62
CA HIS A 133 6.56 -17.82 2.79
C HIS A 133 5.07 -17.48 2.80
N LYS A 134 4.21 -18.50 2.72
CA LYS A 134 2.77 -18.31 2.94
C LYS A 134 2.51 -18.10 4.42
N ARG A 135 2.13 -16.88 4.81
CA ARG A 135 1.72 -16.57 6.18
C ARG A 135 0.20 -16.60 6.28
N SER A 136 -0.30 -17.24 7.31
CA SER A 136 -1.68 -17.09 7.75
C SER A 136 -1.74 -15.98 8.79
N TYR A 137 -2.67 -15.05 8.63
CA TYR A 137 -3.05 -14.15 9.71
C TYR A 137 -3.89 -14.92 10.72
N SER A 138 -3.75 -14.61 12.01
CA SER A 138 -4.50 -15.27 13.09
C SER A 138 -5.97 -14.88 13.13
N PHE A 139 -6.34 -13.78 12.46
CA PHE A 139 -7.69 -13.23 12.45
C PHE A 139 -7.99 -12.51 11.13
N ASP A 140 -9.28 -12.36 10.84
CA ASP A 140 -9.78 -11.50 9.77
C ASP A 140 -9.96 -10.06 10.27
N MET A 141 -9.61 -9.08 9.45
CA MET A 141 -9.83 -7.66 9.74
C MET A 141 -11.32 -7.35 9.88
N LEU A 142 -11.68 -6.40 10.75
CA LEU A 142 -13.06 -5.89 10.83
C LEU A 142 -13.47 -5.23 9.50
N ASN A 143 -14.73 -5.41 9.11
CA ASN A 143 -15.28 -4.77 7.91
C ASN A 143 -15.20 -3.24 7.97
N SER A 144 -15.42 -2.65 9.16
CA SER A 144 -15.29 -1.21 9.39
C SER A 144 -13.87 -0.71 9.18
N THR A 145 -12.86 -1.45 9.66
CA THR A 145 -11.45 -1.12 9.41
C THR A 145 -11.14 -1.20 7.92
N LYS A 146 -11.65 -2.23 7.22
CA LYS A 146 -11.46 -2.37 5.79
C LYS A 146 -12.08 -1.19 5.02
N GLU A 147 -13.33 -0.83 5.32
CA GLU A 147 -14.01 0.31 4.71
C GLU A 147 -13.26 1.62 4.95
N LEU A 148 -12.80 1.85 6.18
CA LEU A 148 -11.99 3.02 6.53
C LEU A 148 -10.71 3.09 5.69
N LEU A 149 -10.01 1.97 5.53
CA LEU A 149 -8.78 1.90 4.75
C LEU A 149 -9.02 2.08 3.26
N GLU A 150 -10.10 1.51 2.71
CA GLU A 150 -10.49 1.70 1.31
C GLU A 150 -10.73 3.19 1.01
N LYS A 151 -11.53 3.86 1.85
CA LYS A 151 -11.78 5.31 1.73
C LYS A 151 -10.53 6.15 1.94
N PHE A 152 -9.67 5.75 2.88
CA PHE A 152 -8.42 6.47 3.13
C PHE A 152 -7.47 6.40 1.94
N TYR A 153 -7.29 5.22 1.34
CA TYR A 153 -6.36 5.02 0.25
C TYR A 153 -6.89 5.44 -1.11
N GLU A 154 -8.20 5.53 -1.32
CA GLU A 154 -8.83 5.95 -2.57
C GLU A 154 -8.15 7.15 -3.26
N PRO A 155 -7.98 8.33 -2.61
CA PRO A 155 -7.34 9.47 -3.26
C PRO A 155 -5.84 9.25 -3.54
N TYR A 156 -5.15 8.43 -2.74
CA TYR A 156 -3.74 8.11 -2.95
C TYR A 156 -3.55 7.09 -4.08
N ASN A 157 -4.47 6.15 -4.21
CA ASN A 157 -4.52 5.16 -5.29
C ASN A 157 -4.85 5.82 -6.63
N ALA A 158 -5.77 6.78 -6.64
CA ALA A 158 -6.05 7.60 -7.83
C ALA A 158 -4.82 8.40 -8.27
N ARG A 159 -4.12 9.03 -7.31
CA ARG A 159 -2.85 9.72 -7.58
C ARG A 159 -1.76 8.78 -8.07
N LEU A 160 -1.67 7.57 -7.51
CA LEU A 160 -0.70 6.54 -7.92
C LEU A 160 -0.94 6.10 -9.38
N ALA A 161 -2.18 5.85 -9.77
CA ALA A 161 -2.53 5.58 -11.15
C ALA A 161 -2.15 6.75 -12.07
N GLY A 162 -2.33 8.00 -11.62
CA GLY A 162 -1.85 9.18 -12.35
C GLY A 162 -0.32 9.24 -12.54
N ILE A 163 0.46 8.58 -11.69
CA ILE A 163 1.93 8.47 -11.82
C ILE A 163 2.31 7.30 -12.74
N LEU A 164 1.63 6.16 -12.61
CA LEU A 164 2.03 4.90 -13.25
C LEU A 164 1.41 4.68 -14.63
N GLY A 165 0.23 5.25 -14.90
CA GLY A 165 -0.54 5.02 -16.12
C GLY A 165 -1.97 4.55 -15.85
N GLN A 166 -2.84 4.67 -16.86
CA GLN A 166 -4.27 4.31 -16.76
C GLN A 166 -4.50 2.82 -16.49
N GLU A 167 -3.56 1.96 -16.85
CA GLU A 167 -3.62 0.52 -16.58
C GLU A 167 -3.59 0.18 -15.08
N TRP A 168 -3.18 1.14 -14.24
CA TRP A 168 -3.19 1.03 -12.78
C TRP A 168 -4.48 1.53 -12.13
N GLU A 169 -5.45 2.02 -12.92
CA GLU A 169 -6.73 2.46 -12.38
C GLU A 169 -7.55 1.27 -11.85
N GLY A 170 -7.89 1.30 -10.57
CA GLY A 170 -8.77 0.31 -9.95
C GLY A 170 -8.16 -1.06 -9.66
N VAL A 171 -6.87 -1.30 -9.95
CA VAL A 171 -6.21 -2.61 -9.73
C VAL A 171 -6.17 -3.05 -8.26
N TRP A 172 -6.35 -2.10 -7.34
CA TRP A 172 -6.40 -2.30 -5.89
C TRP A 172 -7.77 -2.77 -5.37
N ARG A 173 -8.80 -2.78 -6.23
CA ARG A 173 -10.13 -3.23 -5.83
C ARG A 173 -10.07 -4.73 -5.60
N TYR A 174 -10.18 -5.13 -4.35
CA TYR A 174 -10.26 -6.54 -3.99
C TYR A 174 -11.49 -7.17 -4.62
N VAL A 175 -11.28 -8.00 -5.64
CA VAL A 175 -12.30 -8.88 -6.19
C VAL A 175 -12.17 -10.22 -5.45
N LYS A 176 -13.24 -10.71 -4.83
CA LYS A 176 -13.20 -12.05 -4.22
C LYS A 176 -12.89 -13.06 -5.34
N PRO A 177 -12.05 -14.08 -5.09
CA PRO A 177 -11.77 -15.10 -6.10
C PRO A 177 -13.02 -15.78 -6.69
N ALA A 178 -14.13 -15.82 -5.93
CA ALA A 178 -15.41 -16.36 -6.38
C ALA A 178 -16.12 -15.49 -7.44
N ASP A 179 -15.76 -14.21 -7.56
CA ASP A 179 -16.35 -13.26 -8.51
C ASP A 179 -15.50 -13.13 -9.79
N VAL A 180 -14.30 -13.74 -9.82
CA VAL A 180 -13.49 -13.89 -11.03
C VAL A 180 -14.05 -15.05 -11.84
N THR A 181 -15.11 -14.77 -12.60
CA THR A 181 -15.69 -15.74 -13.53
C THR A 181 -14.77 -15.85 -14.75
N LYS A 182 -14.45 -17.09 -15.14
CA LYS A 182 -13.62 -17.45 -16.31
C LYS A 182 -14.09 -16.83 -17.61
#